data_AF-A0AB34R7I6-F1
#
_entry.id   AF-A0AB34R7I6-F1
#
_cell.length_a   1.000
_cell.length_b   1.000
_cell.length_c   1.000
_cell.angle_alpha   90.00
_cell.angle_beta   90.00
_cell.angle_gamma   90.00
#
_symmetry.space_group_name_H-M   'P 1'
#
loop_
_entity.id
_entity.type
_entity.pdbx_description
1 polymer ?
#
loop_
_entity_poly.entity_id
_entity_poly.type
_entity_poly.pdbx_seq_one_letter_code
_entity_poly.pdbx_strand_id
1 'polypeptide(L)'
;MGAVEVFYELRNKADYIIASPTLVPAKGLPYEQVVPYFWGEDSDLEKICEAYYDFNNTTTETATITLIKTSELEALYVLCQEILEGKLPEVQTQDKSSVYRYYVPLAVINYTFYDFADLIRQVATREELAKFDAQLKKVVLYCAATRYFWDYVPVDKDRFSGISTYVPFPDWPGLNNYYFTLSWSGVYGL
;
A
#
# COMPACT_ATOMS: atom_id res chain seq x y z
N MET A 1 2.85 -7.18 2.59
CA MET A 1 4.10 -6.70 1.94
C MET A 1 3.88 -5.46 1.09
N GLY A 2 2.65 -5.16 0.66
CA GLY A 2 2.33 -3.97 -0.13
C GLY A 2 2.25 -2.71 0.73
N ALA A 3 3.38 -2.29 1.26
CA ALA A 3 3.53 -1.07 2.06
C ALA A 3 4.50 -0.12 1.37
N VAL A 4 4.21 1.18 1.40
CA VAL A 4 5.01 2.21 0.72
C VAL A 4 6.45 2.22 1.21
N GLU A 5 6.65 1.98 2.50
CA GLU A 5 7.97 1.86 3.13
C GLU A 5 8.78 0.71 2.51
N VAL A 6 8.13 -0.45 2.31
CA VAL A 6 8.76 -1.65 1.72
C VAL A 6 9.10 -1.40 0.26
N PHE A 7 8.17 -0.82 -0.51
CA PHE A 7 8.41 -0.51 -1.91
C PHE A 7 9.58 0.46 -2.06
N TYR A 8 9.65 1.48 -1.22
CA TYR A 8 10.71 2.47 -1.28
C TYR A 8 12.09 1.90 -0.91
N GLU A 9 12.17 1.04 0.11
CA GLU A 9 13.42 0.34 0.45
C GLU A 9 13.91 -0.59 -0.67
N LEU A 10 12.99 -1.18 -1.43
CA LEU A 10 13.28 -2.09 -2.53
C LEU A 10 13.35 -1.40 -3.90
N ARG A 11 13.18 -0.07 -3.98
CA ARG A 11 13.00 0.66 -5.26
C ARG A 11 14.14 0.46 -6.27
N ASN A 12 15.34 0.17 -5.79
CA ASN A 12 16.53 -0.05 -6.61
C ASN A 12 16.86 -1.54 -6.82
N LYS A 13 15.91 -2.45 -6.53
CA LYS A 13 16.12 -3.91 -6.56
C LYS A 13 15.28 -4.65 -7.59
N ALA A 14 14.23 -4.01 -8.12
CA ALA A 14 13.39 -4.54 -9.18
C ALA A 14 12.75 -3.37 -9.94
N ASP A 15 12.42 -3.54 -11.21
CA ASP A 15 11.69 -2.53 -12.01
C ASP A 15 10.20 -2.47 -11.62
N TYR A 16 9.65 -3.62 -11.22
CA TYR A 16 8.27 -3.75 -10.76
C TYR A 16 8.18 -4.63 -9.52
N ILE A 17 7.19 -4.37 -8.67
CA ILE A 17 6.88 -5.18 -7.49
C ILE A 17 5.40 -5.51 -7.48
N ILE A 18 5.06 -6.80 -7.42
CA ILE A 18 3.70 -7.27 -7.16
C ILE A 18 3.61 -7.68 -5.69
N ALA A 19 2.64 -7.13 -4.96
CA ALA A 19 2.44 -7.45 -3.56
C ALA A 19 0.97 -7.34 -3.14
N SER A 20 0.64 -7.94 -1.99
CA SER A 20 -0.62 -7.68 -1.31
C SER A 20 -0.40 -6.70 -0.14
N PRO A 21 -1.20 -5.62 -0.06
CA PRO A 21 -1.17 -4.71 1.09
C PRO A 21 -1.78 -5.32 2.36
N THR A 22 -2.53 -6.42 2.25
CA THR A 22 -3.14 -7.11 3.38
C THR A 22 -2.64 -8.55 3.49
N LEU A 23 -3.41 -9.42 4.13
CA LEU A 23 -3.05 -10.83 4.25
C LEU A 23 -3.36 -11.58 2.94
N VAL A 24 -2.49 -12.53 2.60
CA VAL A 24 -2.65 -13.43 1.46
C VAL A 24 -3.20 -14.77 1.97
N PRO A 25 -4.21 -15.37 1.30
CA PRO A 25 -4.65 -16.73 1.60
C PRO A 25 -3.50 -17.73 1.59
N ALA A 26 -3.55 -18.75 2.45
CA ALA A 26 -2.45 -19.71 2.62
C ALA A 26 -2.04 -20.43 1.32
N LYS A 27 -2.97 -20.55 0.35
CA LYS A 27 -2.69 -21.13 -0.97
C LYS A 27 -1.75 -20.26 -1.83
N GLY A 28 -1.65 -18.96 -1.54
CA GLY A 28 -0.76 -18.04 -2.23
C GLY A 28 -1.17 -17.74 -3.68
N LEU A 29 -0.17 -17.48 -4.53
CA LEU A 29 -0.37 -17.29 -5.97
C LEU A 29 -0.78 -18.61 -6.64
N PRO A 30 -1.73 -18.59 -7.59
CA PRO A 30 -2.08 -19.77 -8.39
C PRO A 30 -0.99 -20.05 -9.44
N TYR A 31 0.14 -20.61 -9.00
CA TYR A 31 1.36 -20.78 -9.82
C TYR A 31 1.12 -21.48 -11.17
N GLU A 32 0.24 -22.48 -11.24
CA GLU A 32 -0.11 -23.15 -12.50
C GLU A 32 -0.66 -22.18 -13.57
N GLN A 33 -1.35 -21.11 -13.16
CA GLN A 33 -1.92 -20.11 -14.05
C GLN A 33 -0.96 -18.95 -14.34
N VAL A 34 -0.12 -18.57 -13.37
CA VAL A 34 0.73 -17.36 -13.49
C VAL A 34 2.13 -17.61 -14.05
N VAL A 35 2.65 -18.84 -13.95
CA VAL A 35 4.00 -19.18 -14.44
C VAL A 35 4.22 -18.83 -15.93
N PRO A 36 3.25 -19.03 -16.84
CA PRO A 36 3.42 -18.59 -18.23
C PRO A 36 3.68 -17.09 -18.37
N TYR A 37 3.08 -16.26 -17.53
CA TYR A 37 3.25 -14.80 -17.57
C TYR A 37 4.62 -14.34 -17.03
N PHE A 38 5.30 -15.14 -16.20
CA PHE A 38 6.67 -14.82 -15.76
C PHE A 38 7.69 -14.84 -16.90
N TRP A 39 7.37 -15.53 -18.00
CA TRP A 39 8.20 -15.57 -19.21
C TRP A 39 7.69 -14.64 -20.31
N GLY A 40 6.71 -13.80 -19.99
CA GLY A 40 6.12 -12.81 -20.87
C GLY A 40 6.88 -11.48 -20.89
N GLU A 41 6.22 -10.45 -21.44
CA GLU A 41 6.71 -9.06 -21.41
C GLU A 41 6.22 -8.34 -20.15
N ASP A 42 6.74 -7.15 -19.85
CA ASP A 42 6.30 -6.33 -18.70
C ASP A 42 4.77 -6.11 -18.68
N SER A 43 4.12 -6.05 -19.85
CA SER A 43 2.66 -5.93 -19.97
C SER A 43 1.90 -7.14 -19.44
N ASP A 44 2.54 -8.29 -19.28
CA ASP A 44 1.94 -9.51 -18.72
C ASP A 44 1.93 -9.50 -17.18
N LEU A 45 2.62 -8.56 -16.54
CA LEU A 45 2.61 -8.42 -15.07
C LEU A 45 1.21 -8.15 -14.53
N GLU A 46 0.39 -7.39 -15.27
CA GLU A 46 -1.01 -7.14 -14.92
C GLU A 46 -1.83 -8.43 -14.94
N LYS A 47 -1.57 -9.34 -15.90
CA LYS A 47 -2.26 -10.64 -16.00
C LYS A 47 -1.97 -11.56 -14.81
N ILE A 48 -0.79 -11.45 -14.21
CA ILE A 48 -0.47 -12.15 -12.95
C ILE A 48 -1.40 -11.66 -11.83
N CYS A 49 -1.60 -10.35 -11.74
CA CYS A 49 -2.46 -9.74 -10.74
C CYS A 49 -3.93 -10.13 -10.93
N GLU A 50 -4.42 -10.08 -12.17
CA GLU A 50 -5.77 -10.51 -12.54
C GLU A 50 -6.01 -11.99 -12.21
N ALA A 51 -5.10 -12.88 -12.62
CA ALA A 51 -5.21 -14.31 -12.35
C ALA A 51 -5.25 -14.61 -10.84
N TYR A 52 -4.44 -13.92 -10.04
CA TYR A 52 -4.49 -14.03 -8.58
C TYR A 52 -5.81 -13.53 -7.99
N TYR A 53 -6.29 -12.37 -8.45
CA TYR A 53 -7.55 -11.78 -8.01
C TYR A 53 -8.72 -12.71 -8.33
N ASP A 54 -8.87 -13.15 -9.58
CA ASP A 54 -9.97 -14.01 -10.03
C ASP A 54 -9.99 -15.36 -9.31
N PHE A 55 -8.80 -15.96 -9.15
CA PHE A 55 -8.63 -17.21 -8.45
C PHE A 55 -9.15 -17.11 -7.00
N ASN A 56 -8.75 -16.08 -6.26
CA ASN A 56 -9.14 -15.93 -4.86
C ASN A 56 -10.56 -15.39 -4.69
N ASN A 57 -11.02 -14.49 -5.57
CA ASN A 57 -12.40 -14.02 -5.57
C ASN A 57 -13.41 -15.18 -5.73
N THR A 58 -13.01 -16.27 -6.38
CA THR A 58 -13.84 -17.48 -6.55
C THR A 58 -13.65 -18.52 -5.44
N THR A 59 -12.44 -18.64 -4.88
CA THR A 59 -12.09 -19.78 -4.00
C THR A 59 -12.06 -19.45 -2.51
N THR A 60 -11.73 -18.21 -2.16
CA THR A 60 -11.55 -17.76 -0.77
C THR A 60 -12.30 -16.46 -0.48
N GLU A 61 -12.91 -15.85 -1.50
CA GLU A 61 -13.66 -14.59 -1.47
C GLU A 61 -12.86 -13.38 -0.90
N THR A 62 -11.53 -13.54 -0.76
CA THR A 62 -10.62 -12.53 -0.24
C THR A 62 -9.32 -12.42 -1.04
N ALA A 63 -9.08 -11.27 -1.64
CA ALA A 63 -7.85 -10.96 -2.33
C ALA A 63 -7.57 -9.45 -2.30
N THR A 64 -6.32 -9.08 -2.05
CA THR A 64 -5.81 -7.76 -2.41
C THR A 64 -4.49 -7.92 -3.14
N ILE A 65 -4.27 -7.11 -4.16
CA ILE A 65 -3.04 -7.13 -4.94
C ILE A 65 -2.77 -5.75 -5.53
N THR A 66 -1.50 -5.42 -5.67
CA THR A 66 -1.02 -4.19 -6.31
C THR A 66 0.22 -4.49 -7.14
N LEU A 67 0.35 -3.81 -8.29
CA LEU A 67 1.51 -3.80 -9.17
C LEU A 67 2.12 -2.41 -9.14
N ILE A 68 3.36 -2.34 -8.68
CA ILE A 68 4.11 -1.09 -8.48
C ILE A 68 5.21 -0.96 -9.50
N LYS A 69 5.33 0.20 -10.14
CA LYS A 69 6.48 0.61 -10.96
C LYS A 69 7.49 1.36 -10.10
N THR A 70 8.66 0.78 -9.87
CA THR A 70 9.60 1.30 -8.86
C THR A 70 10.32 2.57 -9.29
N SER A 71 10.50 2.78 -10.60
CA SER A 71 11.13 3.98 -11.16
C SER A 71 10.39 5.28 -10.83
N GLU A 72 9.12 5.18 -10.44
CA GLU A 72 8.24 6.31 -10.11
C GLU A 72 8.21 6.63 -8.60
N LEU A 73 8.83 5.77 -7.76
CA LEU A 73 8.79 5.89 -6.30
C LEU A 73 9.61 7.07 -5.76
N GLU A 74 10.69 7.46 -6.44
CA GLU A 74 11.50 8.62 -6.03
C GLU A 74 10.71 9.93 -6.21
N ALA A 75 10.02 10.07 -7.34
CA ALA A 75 9.14 11.22 -7.59
C ALA A 75 7.94 11.25 -6.62
N LEU A 76 7.40 10.08 -6.25
CA LEU A 76 6.37 9.98 -5.21
C LEU A 76 6.91 10.40 -3.84
N TYR A 77 8.12 9.95 -3.48
CA TYR A 77 8.76 10.30 -2.21
C TYR A 77 8.96 11.82 -2.08
N VAL A 78 9.52 12.48 -3.11
CA VAL A 78 9.74 13.93 -3.11
C VAL A 78 8.41 14.67 -2.92
N LEU A 79 7.36 14.26 -3.65
CA LEU A 79 6.05 14.89 -3.52
C LEU A 79 5.41 14.66 -2.14
N CYS A 80 5.56 13.47 -1.57
CA CYS A 80 5.10 13.20 -0.21
C CYS A 80 5.89 13.97 0.83
N GLN A 81 7.19 14.20 0.61
CA GLN A 81 8.01 15.04 1.46
C GLN A 81 7.51 16.49 1.44
N GLU A 82 7.24 17.06 0.26
CA GLU A 82 6.63 18.40 0.14
C GLU A 82 5.31 18.52 0.92
N ILE A 83 4.52 17.44 0.95
CA ILE A 83 3.21 17.42 1.63
C ILE A 83 3.36 17.23 3.15
N LEU A 84 4.29 16.37 3.59
CA LEU A 84 4.36 15.87 4.98
C LEU A 84 5.45 16.54 5.83
N GLU A 85 6.37 17.29 5.23
CA GLU A 85 7.41 18.00 5.95
C GLU A 85 6.83 18.90 7.04
N GLY A 86 7.30 18.73 8.28
CA GLY A 86 6.79 19.47 9.44
C GLY A 86 5.40 19.06 9.94
N LYS A 87 4.69 18.14 9.26
CA LYS A 87 3.33 17.68 9.64
C LYS A 87 3.32 16.42 10.51
N LEU A 88 4.48 15.91 10.93
CA LEU A 88 4.55 14.74 11.81
C LEU A 88 3.67 14.88 13.08
N PRO A 89 3.68 16.01 13.83
CA PRO A 89 2.81 16.14 15.01
C PRO A 89 1.32 16.05 14.68
N GLU A 90 0.88 16.61 13.54
CA GLU A 90 -0.50 16.51 13.06
C GLU A 90 -0.86 15.06 12.75
N VAL A 91 0.00 14.37 12.00
CA VAL A 91 -0.16 12.95 11.64
C VAL A 91 -0.20 12.03 12.87
N GLN A 92 0.57 12.34 13.91
CA GLN A 92 0.63 11.54 15.15
C GLN A 92 -0.56 11.79 16.08
N THR A 93 -1.23 12.95 15.97
CA THR A 93 -2.32 13.34 16.88
C THR A 93 -3.71 13.27 16.24
N GLN A 94 -3.80 13.02 14.93
CA GLN A 94 -5.07 12.80 14.24
C GLN A 94 -5.85 11.61 14.81
N ASP A 95 -7.18 11.65 14.66
CA ASP A 95 -8.04 10.51 15.01
C ASP A 95 -7.69 9.30 14.14
N LYS A 96 -7.38 8.16 14.76
CA LYS A 96 -7.02 6.93 14.04
C LYS A 96 -8.12 6.44 13.10
N SER A 97 -9.38 6.80 13.34
CA SER A 97 -10.52 6.47 12.47
C SER A 97 -10.62 7.35 11.23
N SER A 98 -9.92 8.50 11.21
CA SER A 98 -9.89 9.40 10.05
C SER A 98 -9.15 8.80 8.86
N VAL A 99 -8.18 7.91 9.10
CA VAL A 99 -7.43 7.21 8.06
C VAL A 99 -7.96 5.79 7.90
N TYR A 100 -8.20 5.38 6.65
CA TYR A 100 -8.77 4.07 6.35
C TYR A 100 -7.80 2.98 6.77
N ARG A 101 -8.21 2.14 7.71
CA ARG A 101 -7.39 1.05 8.21
C ARG A 101 -7.71 -0.23 7.47
N TYR A 102 -6.69 -0.88 6.91
CA TYR A 102 -6.85 -2.21 6.35
C TYR A 102 -7.11 -3.23 7.44
N TYR A 103 -8.09 -4.10 7.20
CA TYR A 103 -8.43 -5.12 8.17
C TYR A 103 -7.37 -6.21 8.20
N VAL A 104 -6.75 -6.36 9.37
CA VAL A 104 -5.94 -7.53 9.71
C VAL A 104 -6.37 -8.02 11.09
N PRO A 105 -6.68 -9.32 11.26
CA PRO A 105 -7.10 -9.86 12.55
C PRO A 105 -6.08 -9.60 13.68
N LEU A 106 -6.59 -9.11 14.81
CA LEU A 106 -5.86 -8.70 16.02
C LEU A 106 -4.83 -9.71 16.55
N ALA A 107 -5.07 -10.99 16.34
CA ALA A 107 -4.20 -12.05 16.86
C ALA A 107 -2.82 -12.08 16.19
N VAL A 108 -2.62 -11.34 15.10
CA VAL A 108 -1.42 -11.47 14.25
C VAL A 108 -0.53 -10.22 14.28
N ILE A 109 -1.11 -9.02 14.35
CA ILE A 109 -0.36 -7.75 14.32
C ILE A 109 -1.13 -6.61 15.00
N ASN A 110 -0.39 -5.64 15.54
CA ASN A 110 -0.97 -4.36 15.94
C ASN A 110 -1.65 -3.71 14.72
N TYR A 111 -2.76 -3.01 14.93
CA TYR A 111 -3.55 -2.31 13.92
C TYR A 111 -2.80 -1.14 13.27
N THR A 112 -1.77 -1.45 12.48
CA THR A 112 -0.75 -0.50 12.03
C THR A 112 -0.67 -0.32 10.52
N PHE A 113 -1.56 -0.98 9.76
CA PHE A 113 -1.62 -0.86 8.30
C PHE A 113 -2.81 0.03 7.90
N TYR A 114 -2.48 1.26 7.51
CA TYR A 114 -3.43 2.26 7.03
C TYR A 114 -3.28 2.43 5.53
N ASP A 115 -4.33 2.87 4.86
CA ASP A 115 -4.28 3.20 3.45
C ASP A 115 -3.43 4.44 3.23
N PHE A 116 -2.45 4.31 2.33
CA PHE A 116 -1.47 5.35 2.07
C PHE A 116 -2.08 6.61 1.44
N ALA A 117 -2.91 6.45 0.40
CA ALA A 117 -3.55 7.61 -0.24
C ALA A 117 -4.55 8.28 0.70
N ASP A 118 -5.27 7.49 1.50
CA ASP A 118 -6.23 8.03 2.44
C ASP A 118 -5.57 8.84 3.57
N LEU A 119 -4.36 8.46 4.01
CA LEU A 119 -3.54 9.27 4.91
C LEU A 119 -3.20 10.63 4.27
N ILE A 120 -2.70 10.62 3.03
CA ILE A 120 -2.33 11.86 2.33
C ILE A 120 -3.54 12.78 2.15
N ARG A 121 -4.74 12.23 1.87
CA ARG A 121 -5.98 13.00 1.77
C ARG A 121 -6.35 13.74 3.06
N GLN A 122 -5.95 13.26 4.24
CA GLN A 122 -6.26 13.95 5.49
C GLN A 122 -5.44 15.22 5.70
N VAL A 123 -4.22 15.27 5.12
CA VAL A 123 -3.22 16.32 5.42
C VAL A 123 -2.86 17.19 4.22
N ALA A 124 -3.21 16.78 3.00
CA ALA A 124 -2.94 17.50 1.78
C ALA A 124 -4.03 18.55 1.48
N THR A 125 -3.60 19.69 0.95
CA THR A 125 -4.50 20.63 0.27
C THR A 125 -5.05 20.02 -1.03
N ARG A 126 -6.10 20.63 -1.59
CA ARG A 126 -6.69 20.17 -2.86
C ARG A 126 -5.68 20.14 -4.02
N GLU A 127 -4.77 21.13 -4.08
CA GLU A 127 -3.78 21.23 -5.15
C GLU A 127 -2.67 20.19 -5.01
N GLU A 128 -2.19 19.98 -3.78
CA GLU A 128 -1.24 18.91 -3.46
C GLU A 128 -1.83 17.53 -3.74
N LEU A 129 -3.08 17.30 -3.34
CA LEU A 129 -3.76 16.03 -3.57
C LEU A 129 -3.90 15.72 -5.06
N ALA A 130 -4.21 16.71 -5.90
CA ALA A 130 -4.29 16.51 -7.34
C ALA A 130 -2.94 16.10 -7.96
N LYS A 131 -1.83 16.69 -7.49
CA LYS A 131 -0.47 16.27 -7.90
C LYS A 131 -0.17 14.87 -7.41
N PHE A 132 -0.52 14.57 -6.16
CA PHE A 132 -0.31 13.26 -5.54
C PHE A 132 -1.05 12.17 -6.31
N ASP A 133 -2.34 12.34 -6.59
CA ASP A 133 -3.14 11.36 -7.34
C ASP A 133 -2.58 11.13 -8.74
N ALA A 134 -2.06 12.18 -9.39
CA ALA A 134 -1.43 12.06 -10.70
C ALA A 134 -0.11 11.27 -10.64
N GLN A 135 0.70 11.43 -9.59
CA GLN A 135 1.93 10.68 -9.42
C GLN A 135 1.66 9.24 -8.96
N LEU A 136 0.68 9.03 -8.07
CA LEU A 136 0.29 7.71 -7.59
C LEU A 136 -0.17 6.80 -8.73
N LYS A 137 -0.88 7.34 -9.74
CA LYS A 137 -1.28 6.61 -10.95
C LYS A 137 -0.12 6.13 -11.83
N LYS A 138 1.06 6.74 -11.71
CA LYS A 138 2.27 6.24 -12.40
C LYS A 138 2.96 5.14 -11.60
N VAL A 139 2.84 5.20 -10.28
CA VAL A 139 3.41 4.22 -9.34
C VAL A 139 2.58 2.94 -9.32
N VAL A 140 1.26 3.05 -9.15
CA VAL A 140 0.32 1.92 -9.08
C VAL A 140 -0.24 1.66 -10.46
N LEU A 141 0.31 0.68 -11.17
CA LEU A 141 -0.15 0.32 -12.51
C LEU A 141 -1.42 -0.53 -12.46
N TYR A 142 -1.58 -1.34 -11.42
CA TYR A 142 -2.77 -2.14 -11.17
C TYR A 142 -2.99 -2.27 -9.67
N CYS A 143 -4.24 -2.20 -9.22
CA CYS A 143 -4.62 -2.62 -7.89
C CYS A 143 -6.03 -3.20 -7.88
N ALA A 144 -6.24 -4.25 -7.09
CA ALA A 144 -7.56 -4.84 -6.92
C ALA A 144 -7.77 -5.29 -5.47
N ALA A 145 -9.03 -5.25 -5.05
CA ALA A 145 -9.51 -5.80 -3.81
C ALA A 145 -10.87 -6.47 -4.03
N THR A 146 -11.05 -7.64 -3.44
CA THR A 146 -12.36 -8.31 -3.36
C THR A 146 -13.35 -7.46 -2.56
N ARG A 147 -14.63 -7.85 -2.57
CA ARG A 147 -15.68 -7.10 -1.85
C ARG A 147 -15.45 -7.04 -0.34
N TYR A 148 -14.81 -8.05 0.23
CA TYR A 148 -14.52 -8.15 1.65
C TYR A 148 -13.05 -8.50 1.89
N PHE A 149 -12.51 -8.02 3.00
CA PHE A 149 -11.36 -8.65 3.64
C PHE A 149 -11.86 -9.88 4.42
N TRP A 150 -11.45 -11.07 3.98
CA TRP A 150 -11.77 -12.35 4.61
C TRP A 150 -13.27 -12.58 4.85
N ASP A 151 -14.15 -12.12 3.96
CA ASP A 151 -15.62 -12.24 4.07
C ASP A 151 -16.28 -11.56 5.28
N TYR A 152 -15.51 -10.88 6.12
CA TYR A 152 -16.00 -10.26 7.34
C TYR A 152 -16.13 -8.75 7.23
N VAL A 153 -15.13 -8.09 6.62
CA VAL A 153 -15.05 -6.62 6.62
C VAL A 153 -15.17 -6.10 5.20
N PRO A 154 -16.24 -5.35 4.87
CA PRO A 154 -16.39 -4.74 3.55
C PRO A 154 -15.18 -3.86 3.21
N VAL A 155 -14.69 -3.99 1.99
CA VAL A 155 -13.68 -3.07 1.46
C VAL A 155 -14.37 -1.80 1.01
N ASP A 156 -13.89 -0.66 1.51
CA ASP A 156 -14.29 0.66 1.04
C ASP A 156 -13.45 1.00 -0.20
N LYS A 157 -14.05 0.82 -1.38
CA LYS A 157 -13.36 1.01 -2.65
C LYS A 157 -12.99 2.46 -2.93
N ASP A 158 -13.69 3.42 -2.33
CA ASP A 158 -13.38 4.84 -2.53
C ASP A 158 -12.15 5.25 -1.72
N ARG A 159 -11.84 4.50 -0.66
CA ARG A 159 -10.70 4.74 0.23
C ARG A 159 -9.51 3.81 -0.02
N PHE A 160 -9.72 2.68 -0.70
CA PHE A 160 -8.67 1.69 -0.99
C PHE A 160 -7.77 2.12 -2.17
N SER A 161 -6.49 2.34 -1.91
CA SER A 161 -5.45 2.68 -2.90
C SER A 161 -4.55 1.52 -3.31
N GLY A 162 -4.64 0.38 -2.64
CA GLY A 162 -3.77 -0.77 -2.90
C GLY A 162 -2.39 -0.69 -2.26
N ILE A 163 -2.08 0.39 -1.53
CA ILE A 163 -0.82 0.55 -0.80
C ILE A 163 -1.13 0.86 0.67
N SER A 164 -0.48 0.12 1.56
CA SER A 164 -0.49 0.42 2.99
C SER A 164 0.65 1.36 3.40
N THR A 165 0.50 2.00 4.55
CA THR A 165 1.56 2.74 5.24
C THR A 165 1.40 2.61 6.75
N TYR A 166 2.50 2.80 7.46
CA TYR A 166 2.52 2.94 8.90
C TYR A 166 2.29 4.41 9.30
N VAL A 167 1.32 4.62 10.20
CA VAL A 167 1.12 5.93 10.85
C VAL A 167 1.77 5.89 12.24
N PRO A 168 2.78 6.74 12.53
CA PRO A 168 3.60 6.66 13.74
C PRO A 168 2.90 7.18 15.01
N PHE A 169 1.71 6.66 15.31
CA PHE A 169 0.94 7.02 16.50
C PHE A 169 1.75 6.80 17.79
N PRO A 170 1.58 7.65 18.81
CA PRO A 170 2.36 7.56 20.06
C PRO A 170 2.19 6.26 20.85
N ASP A 171 1.12 5.49 20.59
CA ASP A 171 0.83 4.22 21.26
C ASP A 171 1.89 3.13 21.04
N TRP A 172 2.71 3.28 19.99
CA TRP A 172 3.65 2.25 19.54
C TRP A 172 5.09 2.74 19.53
N PRO A 173 5.66 3.18 20.68
CA PRO A 173 6.97 3.82 20.72
C PRO A 173 8.10 2.92 20.19
N GLY A 174 8.03 1.60 20.41
CA GLY A 174 9.00 0.65 19.87
C GLY A 174 8.95 0.55 18.34
N LEU A 175 7.74 0.56 17.75
CA LEU A 175 7.59 0.57 16.29
C LEU A 175 8.00 1.91 15.69
N ASN A 176 7.68 3.02 16.36
CA ASN A 176 8.09 4.36 15.95
C ASN A 176 9.62 4.47 15.87
N ASN A 177 10.33 3.98 16.90
CA ASN A 177 11.79 4.00 16.91
C ASN A 177 12.40 3.30 15.70
N TYR A 178 11.83 2.16 15.27
CA TYR A 178 12.30 1.45 14.09
C TYR A 178 11.85 2.11 12.79
N TYR A 179 10.60 2.59 12.72
CA TYR A 179 10.06 3.28 11.55
C TYR A 179 10.93 4.47 11.15
N PHE A 180 11.39 5.26 12.12
CA PHE A 180 12.27 6.41 11.88
C PHE A 180 13.70 6.04 11.47
N THR A 181 14.06 4.76 11.38
CA THR A 181 15.31 4.33 10.72
C THR A 181 15.12 3.95 9.26
N LEU A 182 13.88 3.91 8.75
CA LEU A 182 13.58 3.59 7.36
C LEU A 182 13.75 4.82 6.47
N SER A 183 14.22 4.63 5.24
CA SER A 183 14.42 5.69 4.26
C SER A 183 13.13 6.46 3.99
N TRP A 184 11.98 5.76 3.98
CA TRP A 184 10.68 6.39 3.74
C TRP A 184 10.31 7.41 4.82
N SER A 185 10.74 7.22 6.08
CA SER A 185 10.39 8.14 7.17
C SER A 185 10.93 9.56 6.99
N GLY A 186 11.91 9.76 6.10
CA GLY A 186 12.43 11.06 5.72
C GLY A 186 11.40 11.99 5.04
N VAL A 187 10.22 11.48 4.64
CA VAL A 187 9.12 12.32 4.14
C VAL A 187 8.65 13.37 5.17
N TYR A 188 8.93 13.17 6.46
CA TYR A 188 8.60 14.15 7.49
C TYR A 188 9.66 15.26 7.68
N GLY A 189 10.77 15.21 6.94
CA GLY A 189 11.87 16.18 7.05
C GLY A 189 12.76 15.99 8.28
N LEU A 190 12.87 14.74 8.76
CA LEU A 190 13.70 14.34 9.91
C LEU A 190 15.16 14.08 9.54
#